data_AF-A0A108T381-F1
#
_entry.id   AF-A0A108T381-F1
#
_cell.length_a   1.000
_cell.length_b   1.000
_cell.length_c   1.000
_cell.angle_alpha   90.00
_cell.angle_beta   90.00
_cell.angle_gamma   90.00
#
_symmetry.space_group_name_H-M   'P 1'
#
loop_
_entity.id
_entity.type
_entity.pdbx_description
1 polymer ?
#
loop_
_entity_poly.entity_id
_entity_poly.type
_entity_poly.pdbx_seq_one_letter_code
_entity_poly.pdbx_strand_id
1 'polypeptide(L)'
;MKEAFLTLGRGVGQVMFQNNALSGLLMLAGILLNSWQMALLAIAGNVVSTLTACLSGYSREDIRNGLYGFNGTLVGIAIGVFMPVSVASLSLLVAGACLSAWIARLFSLQRRVPGFTAPFILSVWILLAACRGMMPSLLLPSGNAVTAQSLSFLQAFCLNIGQVMFQGNTVLAGVFFLLGIMVNSRINGFYAVLGAGLPIPFALLLGVDDAVLNAGLMGYNGVLCAIALGDKTWKGGAWATVAVLLSVLLQIGGMKWRITTLTAPFVVAVWIVAGCRTGWKNRNRN
;
A
#
# COMPACT_ATOMS: atom_id res chain seq x y z
N MET A 1 -23.83 -12.29 -8.51
CA MET A 1 -22.44 -12.79 -8.65
C MET A 1 -21.54 -11.82 -9.41
N LYS A 2 -21.86 -11.39 -10.65
CA LYS A 2 -21.01 -10.47 -11.44
C LYS A 2 -20.58 -9.18 -10.71
N GLU A 3 -21.51 -8.48 -10.07
CA GLU A 3 -21.21 -7.25 -9.32
C GLU A 3 -20.24 -7.46 -8.14
N ALA A 4 -20.30 -8.63 -7.48
CA ALA A 4 -19.40 -8.95 -6.38
C ALA A 4 -17.95 -9.12 -6.87
N PHE A 5 -17.76 -9.82 -8.00
CA PHE A 5 -16.43 -9.95 -8.63
C PHE A 5 -15.85 -8.61 -9.06
N LEU A 6 -16.68 -7.74 -9.65
CA LEU A 6 -16.25 -6.39 -10.03
C LEU A 6 -15.89 -5.54 -8.81
N THR A 7 -16.66 -5.65 -7.73
CA THR A 7 -16.39 -4.95 -6.47
C THR A 7 -15.09 -5.41 -5.82
N LEU A 8 -14.86 -6.72 -5.76
CA LEU A 8 -13.62 -7.31 -5.24
C LEU A 8 -12.42 -6.86 -6.08
N GLY A 9 -12.51 -6.96 -7.41
CA GLY A 9 -11.46 -6.51 -8.32
C GLY A 9 -11.15 -5.02 -8.15
N ARG A 10 -12.17 -4.16 -8.07
CA ARG A 10 -11.97 -2.73 -7.73
C ARG A 10 -11.33 -2.57 -6.36
N GLY A 11 -11.74 -3.35 -5.36
CA GLY A 11 -11.12 -3.33 -4.03
C GLY A 11 -9.62 -3.61 -4.08
N VAL A 12 -9.16 -4.59 -4.87
CA VAL A 12 -7.71 -4.80 -5.03
C VAL A 12 -7.06 -3.65 -5.80
N GLY A 13 -7.68 -3.19 -6.89
CA GLY A 13 -7.17 -2.07 -7.69
C GLY A 13 -7.02 -0.76 -6.89
N GLN A 14 -7.94 -0.51 -5.96
CA GLN A 14 -7.96 0.70 -5.13
C GLN A 14 -6.78 0.81 -4.17
N VAL A 15 -6.06 -0.29 -3.88
CA VAL A 15 -4.80 -0.24 -3.12
C VAL A 15 -3.80 0.72 -3.78
N MET A 16 -3.82 0.80 -5.12
CA MET A 16 -3.00 1.71 -5.90
C MET A 16 -3.84 2.79 -6.58
N PHE A 17 -5.01 3.15 -6.05
CA PHE A 17 -5.93 4.16 -6.60
C PHE A 17 -6.57 3.82 -7.96
N GLN A 18 -6.65 2.53 -8.31
CA GLN A 18 -7.25 2.10 -9.57
C GLN A 18 -8.67 1.59 -9.33
N ASN A 19 -9.68 2.44 -9.53
CA ASN A 19 -11.10 2.04 -9.50
C ASN A 19 -11.51 1.23 -10.76
N ASN A 20 -10.82 0.12 -11.01
CA ASN A 20 -10.96 -0.70 -12.20
C ASN A 20 -10.75 -2.17 -11.85
N ALA A 21 -11.73 -3.01 -12.18
CA ALA A 21 -11.69 -4.43 -11.83
C ALA A 21 -10.60 -5.20 -12.59
N LEU A 22 -10.30 -4.83 -13.84
CA LEU A 22 -9.23 -5.45 -14.62
C LEU A 22 -7.85 -5.08 -14.05
N SER A 23 -7.67 -3.83 -13.60
CA SER A 23 -6.47 -3.42 -12.86
C SER A 23 -6.25 -4.28 -11.63
N GLY A 24 -7.29 -4.46 -10.80
CA GLY A 24 -7.18 -5.32 -9.62
C GLY A 24 -6.97 -6.80 -9.95
N LEU A 25 -7.52 -7.30 -11.07
CA LEU A 25 -7.26 -8.67 -11.53
C LEU A 25 -5.80 -8.86 -11.94
N LEU A 26 -5.21 -7.91 -12.66
CA LEU A 26 -3.79 -7.93 -13.01
C LEU A 26 -2.91 -7.86 -11.75
N MET A 27 -3.30 -7.05 -10.77
CA MET A 27 -2.62 -7.02 -9.46
C MET A 27 -2.76 -8.35 -8.72
N LEU A 28 -3.95 -8.97 -8.68
CA LEU A 28 -4.10 -10.31 -8.11
C LEU A 28 -3.25 -11.36 -8.82
N ALA A 29 -3.12 -11.29 -10.15
CA ALA A 29 -2.23 -12.16 -10.91
C ALA A 29 -0.76 -11.95 -10.50
N GLY A 30 -0.32 -10.69 -10.32
CA GLY A 30 1.02 -10.38 -9.80
C GLY A 30 1.27 -10.97 -8.39
N ILE A 31 0.28 -10.87 -7.49
CA ILE A 31 0.35 -11.49 -6.15
C ILE A 31 0.41 -13.01 -6.27
N LEU A 32 -0.43 -13.62 -7.13
CA LEU A 32 -0.49 -15.07 -7.34
C LEU A 32 0.86 -15.63 -7.84
N LEU A 33 1.51 -14.93 -8.76
CA LEU A 33 2.84 -15.29 -9.29
C LEU A 33 3.94 -15.22 -8.22
N ASN A 34 3.75 -14.40 -7.18
CA ASN A 34 4.65 -14.34 -6.04
C ASN A 34 4.33 -15.42 -4.99
N SER A 35 3.06 -15.57 -4.64
CA SER A 35 2.56 -16.60 -3.72
C SER A 35 1.05 -16.76 -3.84
N TRP A 36 0.61 -18.00 -4.06
CA TRP A 36 -0.81 -18.33 -4.09
C TRP A 36 -1.49 -18.15 -2.73
N GLN A 37 -0.77 -18.41 -1.62
CA GLN A 37 -1.29 -18.16 -0.28
C GLN A 37 -1.57 -16.67 -0.07
N MET A 38 -0.65 -15.79 -0.49
CA MET A 38 -0.84 -14.34 -0.39
C MET A 38 -2.04 -13.87 -1.20
N ALA A 39 -2.26 -14.43 -2.40
CA ALA A 39 -3.41 -14.09 -3.22
C ALA A 39 -4.74 -14.49 -2.54
N LEU A 40 -4.80 -15.67 -1.92
CA LEU A 40 -5.97 -16.11 -1.17
C LEU A 40 -6.23 -15.23 0.07
N LEU A 41 -5.19 -14.88 0.83
CA LEU A 41 -5.33 -14.01 1.99
C LEU A 41 -5.73 -12.58 1.61
N ALA A 42 -5.21 -12.05 0.50
CA ALA A 42 -5.61 -10.78 -0.08
C ALA A 42 -7.11 -10.77 -0.40
N ILE A 43 -7.60 -11.82 -1.06
CA ILE A 43 -9.02 -12.01 -1.38
C ILE A 43 -9.85 -12.12 -0.10
N ALA A 44 -9.43 -12.95 0.87
CA ALA A 44 -10.15 -13.15 2.12
C ALA A 44 -10.30 -11.83 2.90
N GLY A 45 -9.21 -11.08 3.06
CA GLY A 45 -9.25 -9.79 3.74
C GLY A 45 -10.13 -8.75 3.04
N ASN A 46 -10.10 -8.71 1.71
CA ASN A 46 -10.97 -7.86 0.90
C ASN A 46 -12.46 -8.22 1.10
N VAL A 47 -12.79 -9.51 1.00
CA VAL A 47 -14.15 -10.02 1.18
C VAL A 47 -14.65 -9.71 2.59
N VAL A 48 -13.87 -10.00 3.63
CA VAL A 48 -14.28 -9.73 5.02
C VAL A 48 -14.55 -8.25 5.23
N SER A 49 -13.62 -7.37 4.86
CA SER A 49 -13.76 -5.92 5.05
C SER A 49 -14.96 -5.35 4.28
N THR A 50 -15.19 -5.83 3.06
CA THR A 50 -16.35 -5.47 2.24
C THR A 50 -17.66 -5.96 2.87
N LEU A 51 -17.70 -7.20 3.38
CA LEU A 51 -18.87 -7.73 4.08
C LEU A 51 -19.15 -6.96 5.38
N THR A 52 -18.12 -6.60 6.15
CA THR A 52 -18.27 -5.75 7.33
C THR A 52 -18.95 -4.43 6.97
N ALA A 53 -18.52 -3.78 5.88
CA ALA A 53 -19.13 -2.54 5.41
C ALA A 53 -20.59 -2.74 4.95
N CYS A 54 -20.90 -3.84 4.26
CA CYS A 54 -22.26 -4.19 3.86
C CYS A 54 -23.17 -4.41 5.07
N LEU A 55 -22.73 -5.23 6.04
CA LEU A 55 -23.49 -5.55 7.24
C LEU A 55 -23.68 -4.32 8.16
N SER A 56 -22.72 -3.40 8.14
CA SER A 56 -22.79 -2.14 8.91
C SER A 56 -23.59 -1.04 8.21
N GLY A 57 -24.16 -1.30 7.03
CA GLY A 57 -24.97 -0.32 6.30
C GLY A 57 -24.17 0.89 5.77
N TYR A 58 -22.89 0.71 5.44
CA TYR A 58 -22.08 1.79 4.87
C TYR A 58 -22.51 2.12 3.43
N SER A 59 -21.99 3.23 2.88
CA SER A 59 -22.37 3.72 1.54
C SER A 59 -22.22 2.63 0.48
N ARG A 60 -23.33 2.28 -0.18
CA ARG A 60 -23.34 1.28 -1.26
C ARG A 60 -22.49 1.71 -2.45
N GLU A 61 -22.39 3.01 -2.71
CA GLU A 61 -21.56 3.56 -3.78
C GLU A 61 -20.08 3.35 -3.47
N ASP A 62 -19.64 3.69 -2.27
CA ASP A 62 -18.25 3.49 -1.82
C ASP A 62 -17.86 2.01 -1.85
N ILE A 63 -18.79 1.13 -1.43
CA ILE A 63 -18.62 -0.32 -1.49
C ILE A 63 -18.44 -0.77 -2.94
N ARG A 64 -19.33 -0.37 -3.87
CA ARG A 64 -19.24 -0.73 -5.30
C ARG A 64 -17.96 -0.21 -5.97
N ASN A 65 -17.44 0.91 -5.49
CA ASN A 65 -16.16 1.49 -5.90
C ASN A 65 -14.94 0.85 -5.21
N GLY A 66 -15.13 -0.16 -4.35
CA GLY A 66 -14.05 -0.91 -3.70
C GLY A 66 -13.38 -0.20 -2.53
N LEU A 67 -13.91 0.94 -2.07
CA LEU A 67 -13.27 1.78 -1.04
C LEU A 67 -13.21 1.12 0.35
N TYR A 68 -14.05 0.11 0.60
CA TYR A 68 -14.02 -0.69 1.82
C TYR A 68 -13.32 -2.06 1.66
N GLY A 69 -12.80 -2.40 0.47
CA GLY A 69 -12.13 -3.68 0.23
C GLY A 69 -10.59 -3.60 0.27
N PHE A 70 -10.02 -2.46 -0.13
CA PHE A 70 -8.58 -2.35 -0.36
C PHE A 70 -7.74 -2.40 0.93
N ASN A 71 -8.21 -1.75 2.01
CA ASN A 71 -7.53 -1.83 3.30
C ASN A 71 -7.57 -3.27 3.85
N GLY A 72 -8.71 -3.96 3.71
CA GLY A 72 -8.83 -5.38 4.03
C GLY A 72 -7.89 -6.26 3.21
N THR A 73 -7.70 -5.96 1.92
CA THR A 73 -6.73 -6.65 1.04
C THR A 73 -5.33 -6.60 1.63
N LEU A 74 -4.87 -5.41 2.02
CA LEU A 74 -3.55 -5.21 2.63
C LEU A 74 -3.42 -5.87 4.00
N VAL A 75 -4.48 -5.86 4.82
CA VAL A 75 -4.50 -6.58 6.11
C VAL A 75 -4.29 -8.09 5.88
N GLY A 76 -5.02 -8.68 4.93
CA GLY A 76 -4.90 -10.10 4.62
C GLY A 76 -3.48 -10.48 4.20
N ILE A 77 -2.88 -9.70 3.30
CA ILE A 77 -1.48 -9.91 2.89
C ILE A 77 -0.53 -9.75 4.07
N ALA A 78 -0.69 -8.70 4.89
CA ALA A 78 0.17 -8.46 6.04
C ALA A 78 0.14 -9.61 7.06
N ILE A 79 -1.03 -10.22 7.30
CA ILE A 79 -1.11 -11.43 8.13
C ILE A 79 -0.25 -12.55 7.54
N GLY A 80 -0.34 -12.82 6.24
CA GLY A 80 0.47 -13.84 5.59
C GLY A 80 1.98 -13.54 5.63
N VAL A 81 2.36 -12.27 5.67
CA VAL A 81 3.76 -11.82 5.75
C VAL A 81 4.31 -11.98 7.16
N PHE A 82 3.54 -11.62 8.18
CA PHE A 82 4.02 -11.57 9.57
C PHE A 82 3.69 -12.80 10.40
N MET A 83 2.83 -13.69 9.93
CA MET A 83 2.34 -14.84 10.69
C MET A 83 2.23 -16.10 9.80
N PRO A 84 2.47 -17.31 10.36
CA PRO A 84 2.19 -18.54 9.64
C PRO A 84 0.68 -18.73 9.47
N VAL A 85 0.27 -19.32 8.36
CA VAL A 85 -1.14 -19.65 8.10
C VAL A 85 -1.61 -20.69 9.11
N SER A 86 -2.45 -20.23 10.02
CA SER A 86 -2.99 -20.97 11.16
C SER A 86 -4.38 -20.44 11.50
N VAL A 87 -5.19 -21.22 12.23
CA VAL A 87 -6.52 -20.78 12.69
C VAL A 87 -6.44 -19.44 13.43
N ALA A 88 -5.46 -19.28 14.33
CA ALA A 88 -5.24 -18.04 15.06
C ALA A 88 -4.97 -16.84 14.12
N SER A 89 -4.04 -16.99 13.17
CA SER A 89 -3.75 -15.93 12.19
C SER A 89 -4.95 -15.57 11.32
N LEU A 90 -5.78 -16.55 10.94
CA LEU A 90 -6.99 -16.33 10.14
C LEU A 90 -8.07 -15.61 10.96
N SER A 91 -8.21 -15.91 12.25
CA SER A 91 -9.08 -15.14 13.14
C SER A 91 -8.62 -13.68 13.27
N LEU A 92 -7.31 -13.44 13.36
CA LEU A 92 -6.74 -12.08 13.37
C LEU A 92 -6.92 -11.37 12.03
N LEU A 93 -6.85 -12.08 10.90
CA LEU A 93 -7.19 -11.54 9.58
C LEU A 93 -8.63 -11.03 9.57
N VAL A 94 -9.57 -11.83 10.06
CA VAL A 94 -10.98 -11.42 10.12
C VAL A 94 -11.15 -10.19 11.01
N ALA A 95 -10.61 -10.22 12.23
CA ALA A 95 -10.69 -9.11 13.16
C ALA A 95 -10.04 -7.83 12.60
N GLY A 96 -8.86 -7.96 11.98
CA GLY A 96 -8.14 -6.88 11.33
C GLY A 96 -8.90 -6.29 10.15
N ALA A 97 -9.42 -7.13 9.25
CA ALA A 97 -10.16 -6.68 8.10
C ALA A 97 -11.44 -5.93 8.50
N CYS A 98 -12.16 -6.42 9.52
CA CYS A 98 -13.30 -5.72 10.14
C CYS A 98 -12.88 -4.37 10.75
N LEU A 99 -11.80 -4.36 11.53
CA LEU A 99 -11.27 -3.15 12.16
C LEU A 99 -10.86 -2.12 11.10
N SER A 100 -10.23 -2.54 10.01
CA SER A 100 -9.84 -1.66 8.93
C SER A 100 -11.05 -1.03 8.22
N ALA A 101 -12.16 -1.76 8.04
CA ALA A 101 -13.41 -1.19 7.51
C ALA A 101 -13.99 -0.13 8.46
N TRP A 102 -13.99 -0.42 9.77
CA TRP A 102 -14.48 0.51 10.78
C TRP A 102 -13.64 1.79 10.85
N ILE A 103 -12.31 1.69 10.83
CA ILE A 103 -11.42 2.86 10.80
C ILE A 103 -11.64 3.65 9.49
N ALA A 104 -11.80 2.96 8.35
CA ALA A 104 -12.12 3.61 7.08
C ALA A 104 -13.43 4.42 7.16
N ARG A 105 -14.44 3.90 7.88
CA ARG A 105 -15.67 4.62 8.18
C ARG A 105 -15.43 5.87 9.02
N LEU A 106 -14.55 5.83 10.02
CA LEU A 106 -14.21 7.03 10.80
C LEU A 106 -13.58 8.12 9.92
N PHE A 107 -12.70 7.74 8.99
CA PHE A 107 -12.12 8.68 8.03
C PHE A 107 -13.17 9.29 7.08
N SER A 108 -14.16 8.50 6.62
CA SER A 108 -15.22 9.03 5.77
C SER A 108 -16.19 9.97 6.51
N LEU A 109 -16.35 9.78 7.84
CA LEU A 109 -17.17 10.66 8.68
C LEU A 109 -16.48 11.98 9.02
N GLN A 110 -15.18 11.98 9.32
CA GLN A 110 -14.47 13.21 9.73
C GLN A 110 -14.19 14.20 8.59
N ARG A 111 -14.08 13.72 7.34
CA ARG A 111 -13.99 14.52 6.09
C ARG A 111 -12.86 15.56 5.98
N ARG A 112 -11.93 15.67 6.95
CA ARG A 112 -10.81 16.65 6.89
C ARG A 112 -9.66 16.16 6.01
N VAL A 113 -9.36 14.87 6.10
CA VAL A 113 -8.30 14.22 5.31
C VAL A 113 -8.79 12.88 4.77
N PRO A 114 -8.38 12.49 3.54
CA PRO A 114 -8.65 11.16 3.03
C PRO A 114 -7.92 10.11 3.88
N GLY A 115 -8.57 8.97 4.12
CA GLY A 115 -8.00 7.89 4.93
C GLY A 115 -6.85 7.16 4.25
N PHE A 116 -6.80 7.10 2.92
CA PHE A 116 -5.80 6.33 2.17
C PHE A 116 -5.65 4.91 2.75
N THR A 117 -4.42 4.46 2.99
CA THR A 117 -4.09 3.18 3.64
C THR A 117 -3.95 3.29 5.17
N ALA A 118 -4.28 4.43 5.78
CA ALA A 118 -4.25 4.59 7.24
C ALA A 118 -5.12 3.56 7.99
N PRO A 119 -6.33 3.21 7.51
CA PRO A 119 -7.12 2.15 8.15
C PRO A 119 -6.41 0.79 8.21
N PHE A 120 -5.70 0.42 7.13
CA PHE A 120 -4.85 -0.76 7.11
C PHE A 120 -3.68 -0.63 8.10
N ILE A 121 -2.93 0.48 8.07
CA ILE A 121 -1.74 0.68 8.91
C ILE A 121 -2.10 0.57 10.39
N LEU A 122 -3.13 1.31 10.82
CA LEU A 122 -3.57 1.33 12.21
C LEU A 122 -4.07 -0.05 12.65
N SER A 123 -4.83 -0.73 11.80
CA SER A 123 -5.30 -2.09 12.07
C SER A 123 -4.14 -3.06 12.27
N VAL A 124 -3.16 -3.09 11.36
CA VAL A 124 -2.01 -3.99 11.47
C VAL A 124 -1.10 -3.64 12.63
N TRP A 125 -0.87 -2.35 12.92
CA TRP A 125 -0.09 -1.96 14.11
C TRP A 125 -0.75 -2.42 15.41
N ILE A 126 -2.07 -2.30 15.54
CA ILE A 126 -2.81 -2.81 16.70
C ILE A 126 -2.66 -4.34 16.80
N LEU A 127 -2.83 -5.07 15.69
CA LEU A 127 -2.68 -6.53 15.69
C LEU A 127 -1.27 -6.98 16.05
N LEU A 128 -0.24 -6.35 15.46
CA LEU A 128 1.16 -6.68 15.75
C LEU A 128 1.51 -6.36 17.20
N ALA A 129 1.04 -5.24 17.74
CA ALA A 129 1.24 -4.90 19.16
C ALA A 129 0.56 -5.92 20.09
N ALA A 130 -0.70 -6.29 19.79
CA ALA A 130 -1.42 -7.31 20.55
C ALA A 130 -0.72 -8.67 20.49
N CYS A 131 -0.26 -9.10 19.30
CA CYS A 131 0.44 -10.37 19.14
C CYS A 131 1.79 -10.37 19.89
N ARG A 132 2.56 -9.28 19.84
CA ARG A 132 3.81 -9.17 20.60
C ARG A 132 3.59 -9.34 22.10
N GLY A 133 2.48 -8.81 22.63
CA GLY A 133 2.15 -8.90 24.06
C GLY A 133 1.53 -10.24 24.48
N MET A 134 0.65 -10.81 23.66
CA MET A 134 -0.20 -11.94 24.06
C MET A 134 0.19 -13.28 23.42
N MET A 135 0.71 -13.26 22.20
CA MET A 135 0.99 -14.46 21.39
C MET A 135 2.28 -14.29 20.55
N PRO A 136 3.44 -14.03 21.18
CA PRO A 136 4.65 -13.69 20.44
C PRO A 136 5.14 -14.82 19.52
N SER A 137 4.84 -16.08 19.85
CA SER A 137 5.16 -17.25 19.02
C SER A 137 4.44 -17.30 17.68
N LEU A 138 3.37 -16.50 17.51
CA LEU A 138 2.63 -16.40 16.24
C LEU A 138 3.35 -15.47 15.23
N LEU A 139 4.29 -14.64 15.69
CA LEU A 139 5.02 -13.73 14.81
C LEU A 139 6.20 -14.44 14.17
N LEU A 140 6.27 -14.36 12.84
CA LEU A 140 7.42 -14.83 12.09
C LEU A 140 8.64 -13.95 12.40
N PRO A 141 9.84 -14.55 12.56
CA PRO A 141 11.07 -13.80 12.66
C PRO A 141 11.25 -12.88 11.45
N SER A 142 11.82 -11.70 11.67
CA SER A 142 12.31 -10.86 10.57
C SER A 142 13.28 -11.70 9.74
N GLY A 143 13.05 -11.81 8.43
CA GLY A 143 13.87 -12.64 7.54
C GLY A 143 15.37 -12.33 7.69
N ASN A 144 16.21 -13.34 7.43
CA ASN A 144 17.66 -13.22 7.51
C ASN A 144 18.16 -12.04 6.66
N ALA A 145 19.19 -11.35 7.15
CA ALA A 145 19.89 -10.32 6.39
C ALA A 145 20.35 -10.91 5.05
N VAL A 146 19.78 -10.41 3.95
CA VAL A 146 20.22 -10.79 2.60
C VAL A 146 21.65 -10.26 2.45
N THR A 147 22.58 -11.16 2.16
CA THR A 147 23.96 -10.79 1.82
C THR A 147 23.95 -9.89 0.60
N ALA A 148 24.69 -8.78 0.68
CA ALA A 148 24.75 -7.77 -0.36
C ALA A 148 25.13 -8.40 -1.70
N GLN A 149 24.16 -8.44 -2.61
CA GLN A 149 24.40 -8.51 -4.04
C GLN A 149 24.55 -7.07 -4.54
N SER A 150 25.37 -6.87 -5.58
CA SER A 150 25.42 -5.60 -6.31
C SER A 150 24.02 -5.11 -6.65
N LEU A 151 23.80 -3.80 -6.59
CA LEU A 151 22.52 -3.19 -6.98
C LEU A 151 22.03 -3.69 -8.35
N SER A 152 20.81 -4.22 -8.38
CA SER A 152 20.08 -4.58 -9.60
C SER A 152 18.96 -3.58 -9.82
N PHE A 153 19.17 -2.62 -10.73
CA PHE A 153 18.22 -1.55 -11.00
C PHE A 153 16.84 -2.07 -11.40
N LEU A 154 16.78 -3.09 -12.26
CA LEU A 154 15.51 -3.69 -12.69
C LEU A 154 14.77 -4.31 -11.52
N GLN A 155 15.47 -5.06 -10.66
CA GLN A 155 14.89 -5.68 -9.48
C GLN A 155 14.40 -4.63 -8.49
N ALA A 156 15.25 -3.67 -8.12
CA ALA A 156 14.89 -2.59 -7.21
C ALA A 156 13.67 -1.81 -7.72
N PHE A 157 13.63 -1.48 -9.02
CA PHE A 157 12.50 -0.79 -9.65
C PHE A 157 11.21 -1.62 -9.59
N CYS A 158 11.24 -2.87 -10.04
CA CYS A 158 10.05 -3.72 -10.05
C CYS A 158 9.56 -4.02 -8.62
N LEU A 159 10.47 -4.28 -7.68
CA LEU A 159 10.10 -4.57 -6.29
C LEU A 159 9.66 -3.31 -5.55
N ASN A 160 10.12 -2.11 -5.89
CA ASN A 160 9.52 -0.87 -5.40
C ASN A 160 8.01 -0.81 -5.72
N ILE A 161 7.59 -1.28 -6.90
CA ILE A 161 6.16 -1.35 -7.24
C ILE A 161 5.48 -2.52 -6.51
N GLY A 162 6.09 -3.71 -6.52
CA GLY A 162 5.54 -4.92 -5.90
C GLY A 162 5.33 -4.79 -4.38
N GLN A 163 6.27 -4.12 -3.69
CA GLN A 163 6.24 -3.95 -2.24
C GLN A 163 5.08 -3.08 -1.73
N VAL A 164 4.39 -2.35 -2.60
CA VAL A 164 3.14 -1.66 -2.23
C VAL A 164 2.12 -2.64 -1.65
N MET A 165 2.14 -3.89 -2.13
CA MET A 165 1.34 -4.99 -1.59
C MET A 165 2.22 -6.11 -1.03
N PHE A 166 3.41 -5.84 -0.50
CA PHE A 166 4.33 -6.84 0.07
C PHE A 166 4.86 -7.92 -0.90
N GLN A 167 4.87 -7.66 -2.20
CA GLN A 167 5.35 -8.64 -3.18
C GLN A 167 6.84 -8.44 -3.46
N GLY A 168 7.67 -8.91 -2.52
CA GLY A 168 9.13 -8.72 -2.52
C GLY A 168 9.97 -9.82 -3.17
N ASN A 169 9.38 -10.93 -3.63
CA ASN A 169 10.16 -12.11 -4.08
C ASN A 169 10.19 -12.29 -5.62
N THR A 170 9.42 -11.51 -6.38
CA THR A 170 9.41 -11.61 -7.85
C THR A 170 9.22 -10.27 -8.52
N VAL A 171 10.04 -10.00 -9.54
CA VAL A 171 9.92 -8.81 -10.38
C VAL A 171 8.60 -8.78 -11.16
N LEU A 172 8.02 -9.96 -11.43
CA LEU A 172 6.78 -10.08 -12.18
C LEU A 172 5.61 -9.41 -11.47
N ALA A 173 5.57 -9.42 -10.14
CA ALA A 173 4.52 -8.74 -9.39
C ALA A 173 4.52 -7.24 -9.71
N GLY A 174 5.70 -6.61 -9.70
CA GLY A 174 5.85 -5.20 -10.09
C GLY A 174 5.42 -4.91 -11.52
N VAL A 175 5.77 -5.79 -12.47
CA VAL A 175 5.36 -5.67 -13.88
C VAL A 175 3.83 -5.73 -14.01
N PHE A 176 3.19 -6.74 -13.42
CA PHE A 176 1.73 -6.90 -13.47
C PHE A 176 1.00 -5.74 -12.77
N PHE A 177 1.56 -5.22 -11.68
CA PHE A 177 1.00 -4.07 -10.98
C PHE A 177 1.07 -2.82 -11.85
N LEU A 178 2.22 -2.57 -12.49
CA LEU A 178 2.39 -1.45 -13.42
C LEU A 178 1.43 -1.56 -14.62
N LEU A 179 1.31 -2.75 -15.22
CA LEU A 179 0.33 -3.00 -16.28
C LEU A 179 -1.11 -2.73 -15.79
N GLY A 180 -1.45 -3.20 -14.59
CA GLY A 180 -2.73 -2.94 -13.95
C GLY A 180 -3.02 -1.44 -13.80
N ILE A 181 -2.03 -0.66 -13.37
CA ILE A 181 -2.13 0.80 -13.29
C ILE A 181 -2.33 1.41 -14.69
N MET A 182 -1.51 1.02 -15.67
CA MET A 182 -1.54 1.58 -17.03
C MET A 182 -2.84 1.28 -17.78
N VAL A 183 -3.47 0.14 -17.51
CA VAL A 183 -4.79 -0.24 -18.05
C VAL A 183 -5.87 0.78 -17.66
N ASN A 184 -5.80 1.30 -16.43
CA ASN A 184 -6.80 2.28 -15.95
C ASN A 184 -6.38 3.73 -16.23
N SER A 185 -5.09 4.06 -16.08
CA SER A 185 -4.59 5.43 -16.31
C SER A 185 -3.10 5.45 -16.67
N ARG A 186 -2.80 5.94 -17.87
CA ARG A 186 -1.41 6.17 -18.33
C ARG A 186 -0.67 7.22 -17.49
N ILE A 187 -1.40 8.18 -16.94
CA ILE A 187 -0.83 9.23 -16.07
C ILE A 187 -0.41 8.61 -14.74
N ASN A 188 -1.27 7.77 -14.14
CA ASN A 188 -0.92 7.03 -12.94
C ASN A 188 0.25 6.08 -13.23
N GLY A 189 0.31 5.49 -14.43
CA GLY A 189 1.44 4.68 -14.88
C GLY A 189 2.75 5.47 -14.89
N PHE A 190 2.77 6.66 -15.48
CA PHE A 190 3.93 7.56 -15.44
C PHE A 190 4.36 7.89 -14.01
N TYR A 191 3.41 8.25 -13.13
CA TYR A 191 3.72 8.55 -11.74
C TYR A 191 4.16 7.33 -10.94
N ALA A 192 3.66 6.13 -11.25
CA ALA A 192 4.16 4.89 -10.66
C ALA A 192 5.63 4.65 -11.05
N VAL A 193 5.99 4.87 -12.31
CA VAL A 193 7.38 4.79 -12.77
C VAL A 193 8.25 5.82 -12.07
N LEU A 194 7.80 7.07 -11.94
CA LEU A 194 8.53 8.12 -11.22
C LEU A 194 8.70 7.76 -9.74
N GLY A 195 7.63 7.32 -9.07
CA GLY A 195 7.63 6.96 -7.66
C GLY A 195 8.44 5.70 -7.35
N ALA A 196 8.63 4.80 -8.32
CA ALA A 196 9.50 3.63 -8.18
C ALA A 196 10.96 3.91 -8.56
N GLY A 197 11.20 4.79 -9.54
CA GLY A 197 12.52 5.10 -10.06
C GLY A 197 13.27 6.14 -9.23
N LEU A 198 12.63 7.26 -8.89
CA LEU A 198 13.27 8.38 -8.18
C LEU A 198 13.85 8.02 -6.80
N PRO A 199 13.20 7.16 -5.99
CA PRO A 199 13.77 6.75 -4.70
C PRO A 199 15.11 6.02 -4.79
N ILE A 200 15.42 5.35 -5.90
CA ILE A 200 16.66 4.58 -6.05
C ILE A 200 17.91 5.50 -5.96
N PRO A 201 18.11 6.48 -6.88
CA PRO A 201 19.26 7.37 -6.78
C PRO A 201 19.22 8.22 -5.51
N PHE A 202 18.04 8.63 -5.02
CA PHE A 202 17.94 9.42 -3.81
C PHE A 202 18.40 8.65 -2.56
N ALA A 203 18.01 7.39 -2.43
CA ALA A 203 18.44 6.54 -1.32
C ALA A 203 19.92 6.15 -1.42
N LEU A 204 20.46 5.95 -2.63
CA LEU A 204 21.91 5.77 -2.85
C LEU A 204 22.71 6.99 -2.36
N LEU A 205 22.25 8.22 -2.68
CA LEU A 205 22.88 9.45 -2.20
C LEU A 205 22.86 9.58 -0.67
N LEU A 206 21.89 8.95 -0.01
CA LEU A 206 21.76 8.91 1.45
C LEU A 206 22.50 7.72 2.10
N GLY A 207 23.22 6.92 1.30
CA GLY A 207 24.00 5.77 1.79
C GLY A 207 23.16 4.58 2.23
N VAL A 208 21.99 4.36 1.61
CA VAL A 208 21.16 3.16 1.86
C VAL A 208 21.78 1.94 1.18
N ASP A 209 21.88 0.83 1.90
CA ASP A 209 22.46 -0.42 1.41
C ASP A 209 21.75 -0.98 0.16
N ASP A 210 22.55 -1.53 -0.77
CA ASP A 210 22.06 -2.19 -2.00
C ASP A 210 21.04 -3.29 -1.72
N ALA A 211 21.19 -4.04 -0.63
CA ALA A 211 20.24 -5.09 -0.25
C ALA A 211 18.84 -4.53 0.06
N VAL A 212 18.76 -3.35 0.69
CA VAL A 212 17.50 -2.68 1.01
C VAL A 212 16.83 -2.15 -0.25
N LEU A 213 17.63 -1.64 -1.19
CA LEU A 213 17.17 -1.20 -2.52
C LEU A 213 16.66 -2.37 -3.36
N ASN A 214 17.44 -3.45 -3.43
CA ASN A 214 17.08 -4.68 -4.14
C ASN A 214 15.85 -5.35 -3.53
N ALA A 215 15.55 -5.13 -2.25
CA ALA A 215 14.29 -5.58 -1.62
C ALA A 215 13.08 -4.69 -1.94
N GLY A 216 13.27 -3.57 -2.66
CA GLY A 216 12.20 -2.64 -3.04
C GLY A 216 11.67 -1.79 -1.88
N LEU A 217 12.41 -1.67 -0.78
CA LEU A 217 11.90 -1.07 0.47
C LEU A 217 11.91 0.46 0.47
N MET A 218 12.56 1.09 -0.50
CA MET A 218 12.67 2.56 -0.56
C MET A 218 11.60 3.20 -1.45
N GLY A 219 11.05 2.50 -2.44
CA GLY A 219 10.20 3.14 -3.45
C GLY A 219 8.69 2.91 -3.34
N TYR A 220 8.22 1.90 -2.61
CA TYR A 220 6.78 1.60 -2.59
C TYR A 220 5.91 2.72 -2.00
N ASN A 221 6.39 3.40 -0.97
CA ASN A 221 5.72 4.60 -0.46
C ASN A 221 5.75 5.73 -1.51
N GLY A 222 6.87 5.88 -2.23
CA GLY A 222 7.01 6.83 -3.33
C GLY A 222 6.00 6.58 -4.46
N VAL A 223 5.78 5.33 -4.86
CA VAL A 223 4.78 4.95 -5.86
C VAL A 223 3.39 5.48 -5.48
N LEU A 224 2.95 5.24 -4.25
CA LEU A 224 1.65 5.72 -3.77
C LEU A 224 1.60 7.24 -3.66
N CYS A 225 2.66 7.89 -3.18
CA CYS A 225 2.75 9.36 -3.13
C CYS A 225 2.60 9.99 -4.51
N ALA A 226 3.32 9.44 -5.48
CA ALA A 226 3.34 9.96 -6.84
C ALA A 226 1.97 9.82 -7.52
N ILE A 227 1.31 8.66 -7.38
CA ILE A 227 -0.04 8.45 -7.94
C ILE A 227 -1.07 9.36 -7.25
N ALA A 228 -0.98 9.53 -5.93
CA ALA A 228 -1.97 10.29 -5.16
C ALA A 228 -1.95 11.80 -5.45
N LEU A 229 -0.78 12.37 -5.72
CA LEU A 229 -0.60 13.82 -5.91
C LEU A 229 -0.32 14.24 -7.35
N GLY A 230 0.11 13.30 -8.19
CA GLY A 230 0.43 13.53 -9.57
C GLY A 230 -0.79 13.89 -10.42
N ASP A 231 -0.66 14.95 -11.22
CA ASP A 231 -1.66 15.35 -12.21
C ASP A 231 -0.98 15.77 -13.53
N LYS A 232 -1.73 16.24 -14.53
CA LYS A 232 -1.18 16.66 -15.83
C LYS A 232 -0.39 17.97 -15.77
N THR A 233 -0.31 18.63 -14.62
CA THR A 233 0.31 19.95 -14.48
C THR A 233 1.72 19.83 -13.92
N TRP A 234 2.60 20.78 -14.30
CA TRP A 234 3.93 20.90 -13.71
C TRP A 234 3.90 21.00 -12.18
N LYS A 235 2.92 21.75 -11.64
CA LYS A 235 2.73 21.90 -10.19
C LYS A 235 2.42 20.55 -9.55
N GLY A 236 1.54 19.73 -10.14
CA GLY A 236 1.25 18.38 -9.65
C GLY A 236 2.49 17.49 -9.65
N GLY A 237 3.27 17.53 -10.73
CA GLY A 237 4.55 16.80 -10.82
C GLY A 237 5.55 17.21 -9.74
N ALA A 238 5.68 18.50 -9.46
CA ALA A 238 6.53 19.01 -8.39
C ALA A 238 6.06 18.53 -7.00
N TRP A 239 4.76 18.62 -6.69
CA TRP A 239 4.22 18.15 -5.41
C TRP A 239 4.35 16.64 -5.24
N ALA A 240 4.13 15.86 -6.30
CA ALA A 240 4.36 14.42 -6.30
C ALA A 240 5.83 14.09 -5.99
N THR A 241 6.77 14.78 -6.63
CA THR A 241 8.21 14.61 -6.41
C THR A 241 8.59 14.91 -4.96
N VAL A 242 8.11 16.03 -4.40
CA VAL A 242 8.35 16.39 -2.99
C VAL A 242 7.81 15.30 -2.05
N ALA A 243 6.61 14.80 -2.29
CA ALA A 243 6.02 13.74 -1.47
C ALA A 243 6.80 12.42 -1.57
N VAL A 244 7.28 12.05 -2.78
CA VAL A 244 8.14 10.88 -2.99
C VAL A 244 9.40 10.98 -2.13
N LEU A 245 10.15 12.08 -2.25
CA LEU A 245 11.40 12.29 -1.50
C LEU A 245 11.15 12.30 0.01
N LEU A 246 10.10 12.99 0.46
CA LEU A 246 9.70 13.01 1.87
C LEU A 246 9.36 11.60 2.38
N SER A 247 8.67 10.79 1.59
CA SER A 247 8.32 9.42 1.97
C SER A 247 9.55 8.52 2.14
N VAL A 248 10.61 8.74 1.34
CA VAL A 248 11.89 8.03 1.50
C VAL A 248 12.56 8.40 2.82
N LEU A 249 12.61 9.69 3.16
CA LEU A 249 13.18 10.15 4.43
C LEU A 249 12.42 9.58 5.63
N LEU A 250 11.09 9.58 5.58
CA LEU A 250 10.24 8.99 6.61
C LEU A 250 10.43 7.46 6.70
N GLN A 251 10.60 6.78 5.57
CA GLN A 251 10.89 5.34 5.53
C GLN A 251 12.24 5.02 6.19
N ILE A 252 13.30 5.76 5.86
CA ILE A 252 14.62 5.60 6.47
C ILE A 252 14.53 5.85 7.99
N GLY A 253 13.85 6.92 8.42
CA GLY A 253 13.64 7.21 9.83
C GLY A 253 12.92 6.09 10.58
N GLY A 254 11.83 5.58 10.01
CA GLY A 254 11.08 4.47 10.59
C GLY A 254 11.88 3.17 10.69
N MET A 255 12.69 2.85 9.67
CA MET A 255 13.59 1.69 9.70
C MET A 255 14.68 1.84 10.76
N LYS A 256 15.27 3.04 10.93
CA LYS A 256 16.25 3.32 12.00
C LYS A 256 15.65 3.11 13.40
N TRP A 257 14.37 3.42 13.57
CA TRP A 257 13.63 3.17 14.83
C TRP A 257 13.04 1.75 14.93
N ARG A 258 13.37 0.84 14.00
CA ARG A 258 12.88 -0.54 13.96
C ARG A 258 11.35 -0.64 13.95
N ILE A 259 10.68 0.36 13.38
CA ILE A 259 9.23 0.37 13.20
C ILE A 259 8.91 -0.38 11.90
N THR A 260 7.94 -1.28 11.96
CA THR A 260 7.30 -1.81 10.75
C THR A 260 6.49 -0.68 10.11
N THR A 261 7.11 0.07 9.20
CA THR A 261 6.55 1.32 8.67
C THR A 261 5.27 1.11 7.86
N LEU A 262 5.14 -0.04 7.20
CA LEU A 262 4.07 -0.31 6.24
C LEU A 262 3.99 0.87 5.25
N THR A 263 2.79 1.31 4.88
CA THR A 263 2.60 2.48 4.00
C THR A 263 2.45 3.80 4.76
N ALA A 264 2.85 3.88 6.03
CA ALA A 264 2.73 5.11 6.84
C ALA A 264 3.53 6.29 6.28
N PRO A 265 4.78 6.10 5.78
CA PRO A 265 5.52 7.19 5.14
C PRO A 265 4.77 7.82 3.97
N PHE A 266 4.06 7.02 3.16
CA PHE A 266 3.19 7.52 2.10
C PHE A 266 2.07 8.40 2.64
N VAL A 267 1.28 7.89 3.60
CA VAL A 267 0.10 8.60 4.14
C VAL A 267 0.51 9.95 4.73
N VAL A 268 1.55 9.94 5.57
CA VAL A 268 2.06 11.15 6.24
C VAL A 268 2.62 12.14 5.21
N ALA A 269 3.42 11.69 4.25
CA ALA A 269 3.97 12.56 3.22
C ALA A 269 2.87 13.25 2.40
N VAL A 270 1.83 12.50 1.99
CA VAL A 270 0.72 13.08 1.22
C VAL A 270 -0.11 14.05 2.06
N TRP A 271 -0.40 13.75 3.33
CA TRP A 271 -1.11 14.69 4.21
C TRP A 271 -0.34 16.00 4.40
N ILE A 272 0.98 15.93 4.64
CA ILE A 272 1.84 17.12 4.77
C ILE A 272 1.79 17.95 3.48
N VAL A 273 2.06 17.32 2.33
CA VAL A 273 2.16 18.03 1.05
C VAL A 273 0.80 18.59 0.61
N ALA A 274 -0.29 17.86 0.78
CA ALA A 274 -1.63 18.34 0.47
C ALA A 274 -2.04 19.53 1.39
N GLY A 275 -1.65 19.48 2.67
CA GLY A 275 -1.82 20.59 3.61
C GLY A 275 -1.08 21.84 3.14
N CYS A 276 0.20 21.71 2.76
CA CYS A 276 1.00 22.81 2.21
C CYS A 276 0.39 23.38 0.92
N ARG A 277 -0.08 22.53 -0.01
CA ARG A 277 -0.73 22.96 -1.26
C ARG A 277 -1.98 23.80 -0.99
N THR A 278 -2.77 23.43 0.02
CA THR A 278 -3.99 24.14 0.41
C THR A 278 -3.66 25.49 1.04
N GLY A 279 -2.70 25.52 1.96
CA GLY A 279 -2.20 26.76 2.58
C GLY A 279 -1.62 27.75 1.55
N TRP A 280 -0.86 27.25 0.58
CA TRP A 280 -0.29 28.09 -0.50
C TRP A 280 -1.36 28.71 -1.40
N LYS A 281 -2.41 27.96 -1.76
CA LYS A 281 -3.53 28.50 -2.54
C LYS A 281 -4.29 29.61 -1.80
N ASN A 282 -4.45 29.48 -0.49
CA ASN A 282 -5.15 30.48 0.31
C ASN A 282 -4.33 31.76 0.48
N ARG A 283 -3.00 31.66 0.61
CA ARG A 283 -2.12 32.84 0.70
C ARG A 283 -2.05 33.66 -0.57
N ASN A 284 -2.14 33.04 -1.75
CA ASN A 284 -2.07 33.75 -3.04
C ASN A 284 -3.43 34.25 -3.53
N ARG A 285 -4.49 34.12 -2.73
CA ARG A 285 -5.83 34.64 -3.00
C ARG A 285 -6.16 35.90 -2.19
N ASN A 286 -5.34 36.22 -1.20
CA ASN A 286 -5.40 37.41 -0.36
C ASN A 286 -4.27 38.36 -0.76
#